data_AF-A0A0C3QJW1-F1
#
_entry.id   AF-A0A0C3QJW1-F1
#
_cell.length_a   1.000
_cell.length_b   1.000
_cell.length_c   1.000
_cell.angle_alpha   90.00
_cell.angle_beta   90.00
_cell.angle_gamma   90.00
#
_symmetry.space_group_name_H-M   'P 1'
#
loop_
_entity.id
_entity.type
_entity.pdbx_description
1 polymer ?
#
loop_
_entity_poly.entity_id
_entity_poly.type
_entity_poly.pdbx_seq_one_letter_code
_entity_poly.pdbx_strand_id
1 'polypeptide(L)'
;WKTIAEAIPGRTNKACRKRWKHSLHPSIKKTPWEPEEDELLLQLNAQHPGRWALIANHISGRTDDACAKRYREALDPNLKKDDWTKEEDERLLEGYSRHGAAWGKI
;
A
#
# COMPACT_ATOMS: atom_id res chain seq x y z
N TRP A 1 22.76 -9.87 -3.46
CA TRP A 1 21.49 -10.57 -3.17
C TRP A 1 21.54 -12.08 -3.35
N LYS A 2 22.19 -12.65 -4.38
CA LYS A 2 22.37 -14.12 -4.49
C LYS A 2 23.11 -14.69 -3.27
N THR A 3 24.32 -14.17 -2.99
CA THR A 3 25.13 -14.54 -1.81
C THR A 3 24.41 -14.32 -0.48
N ILE A 4 23.68 -13.22 -0.34
CA ILE A 4 22.90 -12.93 0.89
C ILE A 4 21.78 -13.96 1.08
N ALA A 5 21.15 -14.43 0.00
CA ALA A 5 20.07 -15.41 0.08
C ALA A 5 20.55 -16.82 0.43
N GLU A 6 21.81 -17.16 0.16
CA GLU A 6 22.41 -18.44 0.60
C GLU A 6 22.42 -18.56 2.13
N ALA A 7 22.49 -17.43 2.84
CA ALA A 7 22.42 -17.38 4.30
C ALA A 7 20.98 -17.38 4.86
N ILE A 8 19.93 -17.39 4.03
CA ILE A 8 18.53 -17.32 4.47
C ILE A 8 17.75 -18.51 3.88
N PRO A 9 17.70 -19.65 4.61
CA PRO A 9 17.00 -20.84 4.17
C PRO A 9 15.54 -20.57 3.79
N GLY A 10 15.08 -21.16 2.69
CA GLY A 10 13.69 -21.04 2.22
C GLY A 10 13.32 -19.68 1.61
N ARG A 11 14.25 -18.73 1.45
CA ARG A 11 13.99 -17.44 0.81
C ARG A 11 14.79 -17.25 -0.46
N THR A 12 14.13 -16.78 -1.52
CA THR A 12 14.79 -16.48 -2.79
C THR A 12 15.55 -15.16 -2.73
N ASN A 13 16.53 -14.99 -3.61
CA ASN A 13 17.23 -13.72 -3.81
C ASN A 13 16.28 -12.54 -4.10
N LYS A 14 15.20 -12.78 -4.85
CA LYS A 14 14.14 -11.80 -5.14
C LYS A 14 13.40 -11.40 -3.86
N ALA A 15 13.02 -12.38 -3.02
CA ALA A 15 12.37 -12.12 -1.75
C ALA A 15 13.25 -11.29 -0.80
N CYS A 16 14.54 -11.63 -0.71
CA CYS A 16 15.50 -10.88 0.11
C CYS A 16 15.65 -9.42 -0.37
N ARG A 17 15.82 -9.22 -1.68
CA ARG A 17 15.90 -7.88 -2.28
C ARG A 17 14.63 -7.08 -2.04
N LYS A 18 13.44 -7.68 -2.20
CA LYS A 18 12.15 -7.04 -1.94
C LYS A 18 12.06 -6.62 -0.47
N ARG A 19 12.33 -7.54 0.46
CA ARG A 19 12.29 -7.24 1.91
C ARG A 19 13.22 -6.08 2.27
N TRP A 20 14.42 -6.05 1.71
CA TRP A 20 15.35 -4.95 1.95
C TRP A 20 14.80 -3.61 1.43
N LYS A 21 14.44 -3.57 0.14
CA LYS A 21 14.00 -2.35 -0.55
C LYS A 21 12.71 -1.76 0.01
N HIS A 22 11.80 -2.59 0.52
CA HIS A 22 10.50 -2.13 0.98
C HIS A 22 10.35 -2.07 2.50
N SER A 23 11.32 -2.55 3.29
CA SER A 23 11.13 -2.62 4.75
C SER A 23 12.39 -2.44 5.62
N LEU A 24 13.59 -2.77 5.13
CA LEU A 24 14.81 -2.76 5.96
C LEU A 24 15.79 -1.63 5.61
N HIS A 25 15.73 -1.07 4.40
CA HIS A 25 16.64 0.01 4.02
C HIS A 25 16.47 1.20 4.96
N PRO A 26 17.56 1.75 5.55
CA PRO A 26 17.48 2.79 6.58
C PRO A 26 16.78 4.08 6.13
N SER A 27 16.79 4.39 4.84
CA SER A 27 16.13 5.57 4.31
C SER A 27 14.60 5.46 4.29
N ILE A 28 14.02 4.28 4.57
CA ILE A 28 12.57 4.09 4.54
C ILE A 28 11.96 4.70 5.81
N LYS A 29 11.11 5.69 5.62
CA LYS A 29 10.32 6.30 6.69
C LYS A 29 9.21 5.34 7.13
N LYS A 30 9.16 5.08 8.43
CA LYS A 30 8.08 4.34 9.11
C LYS A 30 7.14 5.26 9.89
N THR A 31 7.31 6.57 9.71
CA THR A 31 6.50 7.61 10.33
C THR A 31 5.13 7.72 9.63
N PRO A 32 4.13 8.33 10.30
CA PRO A 32 2.89 8.75 9.65
C PRO A 32 3.16 9.61 8.40
N TRP A 33 2.20 9.65 7.48
CA TRP A 33 2.26 10.52 6.30
C TRP A 33 2.01 11.96 6.73
N GLU A 34 2.90 12.84 6.31
CA GLU A 34 2.73 14.28 6.52
C GLU A 34 1.81 14.88 5.45
N PRO A 35 1.06 15.95 5.75
CA PRO A 35 0.17 16.59 4.77
C PRO A 35 0.89 17.01 3.48
N GLU A 36 2.14 17.45 3.57
CA GLU A 36 2.95 17.84 2.41
C GLU A 36 3.32 16.63 1.54
N GLU A 37 3.54 15.47 2.17
CA GLU A 37 3.79 14.22 1.45
C GLU A 37 2.53 13.76 0.69
N ASP A 38 1.35 13.91 1.30
CA ASP A 38 0.07 13.58 0.68
C ASP A 38 -0.26 14.51 -0.49
N GLU A 39 -0.03 15.81 -0.34
CA GLU A 39 -0.22 16.79 -1.41
C GLU A 39 0.70 16.49 -2.60
N LEU A 40 1.99 16.26 -2.33
CA LEU A 40 2.95 15.89 -3.37
C LEU A 40 2.57 14.58 -4.06
N LEU A 41 2.10 13.58 -3.31
CA LEU A 41 1.64 12.32 -3.87
C LEU A 41 0.45 12.51 -4.80
N LEU A 42 -0.55 13.32 -4.39
CA LEU A 42 -1.71 13.65 -5.22
C LEU A 42 -1.30 14.37 -6.51
N GLN A 43 -0.45 15.39 -6.40
CA GLN A 43 0.05 16.15 -7.55
C GLN A 43 0.80 15.26 -8.54
N LEU A 44 1.69 14.40 -8.06
CA LEU A 44 2.47 13.50 -8.90
C LEU A 44 1.62 12.39 -9.51
N ASN A 45 0.63 11.86 -8.78
CA ASN A 45 -0.29 10.86 -9.32
C ASN A 45 -1.23 11.46 -10.37
N ALA A 46 -1.62 12.72 -10.25
CA ALA A 46 -2.37 13.42 -11.30
C ALA A 46 -1.55 13.56 -12.59
N GLN A 47 -0.24 13.81 -12.50
CA GLN A 47 0.67 13.90 -13.65
C GLN A 47 1.08 12.53 -14.21
N HIS A 48 1.21 11.53 -13.34
CA HIS A 48 1.72 10.21 -13.67
C HIS A 48 0.86 9.10 -13.04
N PRO A 49 -0.39 8.93 -13.49
CA PRO A 49 -1.34 8.02 -12.86
C PRO A 49 -0.79 6.59 -12.75
N GLY A 50 -0.76 6.06 -11.52
CA GLY A 50 -0.35 4.69 -11.23
C GLY A 50 1.15 4.40 -11.39
N ARG A 51 1.99 5.38 -11.74
CA ARG A 51 3.44 5.20 -11.89
C ARG A 51 4.16 5.30 -10.55
N TRP A 52 3.82 4.44 -9.60
CA TRP A 52 4.28 4.52 -8.20
C TRP A 52 5.80 4.50 -8.02
N ALA A 53 6.51 3.72 -8.84
CA ALA A 53 7.98 3.68 -8.82
C ALA A 53 8.61 5.02 -9.23
N LEU A 54 7.96 5.75 -10.14
CA LEU A 54 8.39 7.10 -10.51
C LEU A 54 8.06 8.08 -9.39
N ILE A 55 6.82 8.05 -8.90
CA ILE A 55 6.31 8.94 -7.83
C ILE A 55 7.18 8.82 -6.57
N ALA A 56 7.53 7.60 -6.13
CA ALA A 56 8.34 7.35 -4.95
C ALA A 56 9.77 7.92 -5.04
N ASN A 57 10.30 8.16 -6.25
CA ASN A 57 11.60 8.83 -6.40
C ASN A 57 11.56 10.31 -5.98
N HIS A 58 10.37 10.92 -5.95
CA HIS A 58 10.17 12.31 -5.55
C HIS A 58 9.77 12.45 -4.08
N ILE A 59 9.25 11.39 -3.45
CA ILE A 59 8.82 11.41 -2.04
C ILE A 59 9.88 10.72 -1.19
N SER A 60 10.78 11.51 -0.62
CA SER A 60 11.95 11.02 0.11
C SER A 60 11.57 10.08 1.24
N GLY A 61 12.06 8.84 1.13
CA GLY A 61 11.89 7.80 2.15
C GLY A 61 10.56 7.06 2.11
N ARG A 62 9.67 7.36 1.16
CA ARG A 62 8.49 6.53 0.85
C ARG A 62 8.81 5.59 -0.30
N THR A 63 8.29 4.37 -0.23
CA THR A 63 8.44 3.37 -1.30
C THR A 63 7.26 3.45 -2.25
N ASP A 64 7.42 2.92 -3.45
CA ASP A 64 6.36 2.76 -4.44
C ASP A 64 5.13 2.03 -3.87
N ASP A 65 5.37 0.96 -3.12
CA ASP A 65 4.32 0.22 -2.41
C ASP A 65 3.60 1.09 -1.38
N ALA A 66 4.36 1.89 -0.60
CA ALA A 66 3.78 2.80 0.39
C ALA A 66 2.94 3.91 -0.29
N CYS A 67 3.42 4.51 -1.38
CA CYS A 67 2.69 5.51 -2.14
C CYS A 67 1.39 4.94 -2.72
N ALA A 68 1.47 3.76 -3.37
CA ALA A 68 0.32 3.09 -3.95
C ALA A 68 -0.74 2.76 -2.88
N LYS A 69 -0.28 2.30 -1.71
CA LYS A 69 -1.15 2.00 -0.56
C LYS A 69 -1.82 3.25 -0.02
N ARG A 70 -1.04 4.32 0.25
CA ARG A 70 -1.56 5.59 0.77
C ARG A 70 -2.62 6.19 -0.14
N TYR A 71 -2.39 6.17 -1.46
CA TYR A 71 -3.38 6.64 -2.42
C TYR A 71 -4.68 5.85 -2.31
N ARG A 72 -4.62 4.52 -2.48
CA ARG A 72 -5.80 3.66 -2.54
C ARG A 72 -6.62 3.61 -1.26
N GLU A 73 -5.98 3.81 -0.11
CA GLU A 73 -6.64 3.68 1.19
C GLU A 73 -7.09 5.02 1.79
N ALA A 74 -6.50 6.15 1.37
CA ALA A 74 -6.76 7.43 2.04
C ALA A 74 -6.94 8.65 1.10
N LEU A 75 -6.30 8.66 -0.07
CA LEU A 75 -6.23 9.87 -0.91
C LEU A 75 -7.03 9.77 -2.21
N ASP A 76 -7.43 8.57 -2.64
CA ASP A 76 -8.22 8.39 -3.84
C ASP A 76 -9.55 9.16 -3.70
N PRO A 77 -9.83 10.14 -4.59
CA PRO A 77 -11.05 10.94 -4.52
C PRO A 77 -12.35 10.12 -4.62
N ASN A 78 -12.27 8.90 -5.14
CA ASN A 78 -13.41 7.98 -5.25
C ASN A 78 -13.72 7.25 -3.94
N LEU A 79 -12.88 7.37 -2.92
CA LEU A 79 -13.16 6.82 -1.61
C LEU A 79 -14.26 7.64 -0.93
N LYS A 80 -15.40 6.99 -0.66
CA LYS A 80 -16.39 7.55 0.26
C LYS A 80 -15.78 7.61 1.65
N LYS A 81 -15.75 8.82 2.21
CA LYS A 81 -15.30 9.09 3.59
C LYS A 81 -16.47 9.42 4.52
N ASP A 82 -17.69 9.38 3.99
CA ASP A 82 -18.92 9.63 4.73
C ASP A 82 -19.26 8.48 5.68
N ASP A 83 -20.17 8.76 6.61
CA ASP A 83 -20.72 7.73 7.50
C ASP A 83 -21.46 6.65 6.71
N TRP A 84 -21.43 5.41 7.23
CA TRP A 84 -22.13 4.27 6.65
C TRP A 84 -23.63 4.54 6.59
N THR A 85 -24.22 4.37 5.40
CA THR A 85 -25.69 4.43 5.29
C THR A 85 -26.32 3.11 5.71
N LYS A 86 -27.60 3.15 6.08
CA LYS A 86 -28.35 1.93 6.42
C LYS A 86 -28.36 0.92 5.28
N GLU A 87 -28.42 1.38 4.03
CA GLU A 87 -28.38 0.52 2.84
C GLU A 87 -27.00 -0.11 2.64
N GLU A 88 -25.92 0.60 2.99
CA GLU A 88 -24.57 0.06 2.97
C GLU A 88 -24.37 -1.00 4.06
N ASP A 89 -24.89 -0.76 5.26
CA ASP A 89 -24.94 -1.74 6.35
C ASP A 89 -25.74 -2.98 5.94
N GLU A 90 -26.92 -2.81 5.34
CA GLU A 90 -27.74 -3.93 4.86
C GLU A 90 -27.00 -4.77 3.82
N ARG A 91 -26.31 -4.14 2.86
CA ARG A 91 -25.47 -4.84 1.87
C ARG A 91 -24.29 -5.56 2.51
N LEU A 92 -23.65 -4.95 3.51
CA LEU A 92 -22.54 -5.55 4.24
C LEU A 92 -23.00 -6.80 5.00
N LEU A 93 -24.15 -6.70 5.68
CA LEU A 93 -24.76 -7.83 6.40
C LEU A 93 -25.20 -8.93 5.43
N GLU A 94 -25.79 -8.59 4.28
CA GLU A 94 -26.15 -9.56 3.24
C GLU A 94 -24.91 -10.28 2.70
N GLY A 95 -23.86 -9.53 2.36
CA GLY A 95 -22.58 -10.08 1.91
C GLY A 95 -21.97 -11.03 2.94
N TYR A 96 -21.99 -10.63 4.22
CA TYR A 96 -21.53 -11.48 5.32
C TYR A 96 -22.38 -12.74 5.47
N SER A 97 -23.70 -12.64 5.38
CA SER A 97 -24.60 -13.79 5.45
C SER A 97 -24.39 -14.77 4.30
N ARG A 98 -24.03 -14.28 3.11
CA ARG A 98 -23.84 -15.10 1.90
C ARG A 98 -22.51 -15.86 1.89
N HIS A 99 -21.44 -15.24 2.40
CA HIS A 99 -20.09 -15.79 2.31
C HIS A 99 -19.55 -16.29 3.66
N GLY A 100 -20.18 -15.92 4.77
CA GLY A 100 -19.76 -16.26 6.12
C GLY A 100 -18.36 -15.74 6.47
N ALA A 101 -17.82 -16.18 7.61
CA ALA A 101 -16.48 -15.81 8.07
C ALA A 101 -15.33 -16.59 7.38
N ALA A 102 -15.57 -17.27 6.25
CA ALA A 102 -14.63 -18.22 5.64
C ALA A 102 -13.57 -17.56 4.73
N TRP A 103 -12.98 -16.45 5.16
CA TRP A 103 -12.00 -15.64 4.41
C TRP A 103 -10.64 -16.33 4.16
N GLY A 104 -10.43 -17.55 4.69
CA GLY A 104 -9.17 -18.29 4.60
C GLY A 104 -9.22 -19.61 3.82
N LYS A 105 -10.27 -19.87 3.03
CA LYS A 105 -10.42 -21.09 2.21
C LYS A 105 -10.20 -20.86 0.70
N ILE A 106 -9.42 -19.84 0.32
CA ILE A 106 -9.01 -19.59 -1.08
C ILE A 106 -7.51 -19.78 -1.20
#